data_AF-A0A250J967-F1
#
_entry.id   AF-A0A250J967-F1
#
_cell.length_a   1.000
_cell.length_b   1.000
_cell.length_c   1.000
_cell.angle_alpha   90.00
_cell.angle_beta   90.00
_cell.angle_gamma   90.00
#
_symmetry.space_group_name_H-M   'P 1'
#
loop_
_entity.id
_entity.type
_entity.pdbx_description
1 polymer ?
#
loop_
_entity_poly.entity_id
_entity_poly.type
_entity_poly.pdbx_seq_one_letter_code
_entity_poly.pdbx_strand_id
1 'polypeptide(L)'
;MRRWSLLLLLSAAPALSQENPPTEAPPAQAPAAEAADSPPPTTEGTRPSRRRSRTRAEAPAPAPTPTPAPPSAPAEEAPAPRPTSRTGSEPERIRKDAHALVDSLLAGDVRGCVGYLAFPFQLEERRFDAPEPLVATWVKELRNKRTDLVTLYDIEVLPYAELERKYGKPPARLGAIIPRGTEVYAAVANLSGHAAVILYRQTDEGWKAFAYTD
;
A
#
# COMPACT_ATOMS: atom_id res chain seq x y z
N MET A 1 10.66 -15.78 -6.62
CA MET A 1 10.37 -14.42 -6.09
C MET A 1 9.85 -13.59 -7.26
N ARG A 2 8.52 -13.39 -7.33
CA ARG A 2 7.83 -12.84 -8.53
C ARG A 2 7.78 -11.31 -8.45
N ARG A 3 8.36 -10.64 -9.45
CA ARG A 3 8.47 -9.17 -9.61
C ARG A 3 7.24 -8.62 -10.33
N TRP A 4 6.28 -8.05 -9.63
CA TRP A 4 5.08 -7.45 -10.22
C TRP A 4 4.84 -6.06 -9.59
N SER A 5 5.37 -5.01 -10.24
CA SER A 5 5.00 -3.59 -10.11
C SER A 5 5.33 -2.92 -11.47
N LEU A 6 4.36 -2.22 -12.08
CA LEU A 6 4.44 -1.52 -13.39
C LEU A 6 5.03 -2.30 -14.61
N LEU A 7 4.74 -3.60 -14.77
CA LEU A 7 5.18 -4.41 -15.93
C LEU A 7 4.04 -5.13 -16.68
N LEU A 8 2.83 -4.58 -16.70
CA LEU A 8 1.71 -5.18 -17.43
C LEU A 8 1.07 -4.25 -18.48
N LEU A 9 1.92 -3.58 -19.26
CA LEU A 9 1.54 -3.02 -20.54
C LEU A 9 2.62 -3.36 -21.57
N LEU A 10 2.54 -4.54 -22.19
CA LEU A 10 2.92 -4.79 -23.59
C LEU A 10 2.50 -6.22 -24.00
N SER A 11 1.25 -6.37 -24.44
CA SER A 11 0.88 -7.44 -25.37
C SER A 11 0.97 -6.87 -26.79
N ALA A 12 2.06 -7.19 -27.49
CA ALA A 12 2.14 -7.41 -28.96
C ALA A 12 3.62 -7.46 -29.38
N ALA A 13 4.04 -8.61 -29.92
CA ALA A 13 5.31 -8.77 -30.61
C ALA A 13 5.34 -7.96 -31.93
N PRO A 14 6.52 -7.71 -32.49
CA PRO A 14 6.86 -8.54 -33.65
C PRO A 14 8.26 -9.16 -33.58
N ALA A 15 8.32 -10.36 -34.16
CA ALA A 15 9.53 -11.10 -34.46
C ALA A 15 10.38 -10.34 -35.50
N LEU A 16 11.68 -10.22 -35.24
CA LEU A 16 12.69 -10.18 -36.30
C LEU A 16 13.92 -10.98 -35.87
N SER A 17 14.29 -11.88 -36.78
CA SER A 17 15.42 -12.79 -36.79
C SER A 17 16.74 -12.16 -36.38
N GLN A 18 17.54 -12.90 -35.61
CA GLN A 18 18.98 -12.89 -35.86
C GLN A 18 19.59 -14.27 -35.64
N GLU A 19 20.26 -14.69 -36.71
CA GLU A 19 20.92 -15.96 -36.99
C GLU A 19 22.25 -16.06 -36.23
N ASN A 20 22.59 -17.29 -35.82
CA ASN A 20 23.85 -17.73 -35.19
C ASN A 20 25.03 -17.61 -36.19
N PRO A 21 26.34 -17.71 -35.83
CA PRO A 21 26.88 -18.98 -35.32
C PRO A 21 28.16 -18.83 -34.42
N PRO A 22 29.03 -19.84 -34.24
CA PRO A 22 29.41 -20.39 -32.93
C PRO A 22 30.87 -20.07 -32.56
N THR A 23 31.37 -20.53 -31.40
CA THR A 23 32.70 -21.19 -31.22
C THR A 23 33.20 -21.13 -29.77
N GLU A 24 33.62 -22.31 -29.31
CA GLU A 24 34.59 -22.64 -28.26
C GLU A 24 34.18 -22.76 -26.78
N ALA A 25 34.33 -23.99 -26.30
CA ALA A 25 34.51 -24.44 -24.93
C ALA A 25 35.80 -25.31 -24.92
N PRO A 26 36.29 -25.84 -23.78
CA PRO A 26 36.58 -25.30 -22.44
C PRO A 26 38.08 -25.58 -22.08
N PRO A 27 38.56 -25.41 -20.82
CA PRO A 27 38.64 -26.60 -19.94
C PRO A 27 38.46 -26.26 -18.43
N ALA A 28 37.72 -27.07 -17.68
CA ALA A 28 38.19 -28.17 -16.81
C ALA A 28 38.20 -27.79 -15.31
N GLN A 29 37.27 -28.39 -14.55
CA GLN A 29 37.58 -29.31 -13.46
C GLN A 29 36.29 -29.99 -12.95
N ALA A 30 36.23 -31.31 -13.13
CA ALA A 30 35.43 -32.27 -12.35
C ALA A 30 36.21 -32.63 -11.06
N PRO A 31 35.69 -33.37 -10.04
CA PRO A 31 34.52 -34.29 -10.00
C PRO A 31 33.53 -33.96 -8.83
N ALA A 32 32.22 -34.28 -8.85
CA ALA A 32 31.54 -35.60 -8.78
C ALA A 32 32.03 -36.45 -7.57
N ALA A 33 31.22 -37.05 -6.70
CA ALA A 33 29.77 -37.29 -6.64
C ALA A 33 29.40 -37.77 -5.21
N GLU A 34 28.08 -37.93 -5.00
CA GLU A 34 27.44 -38.88 -4.09
C GLU A 34 27.49 -38.59 -2.57
N ALA A 35 26.43 -38.82 -1.79
CA ALA A 35 25.30 -39.72 -1.96
C ALA A 35 24.06 -39.23 -1.18
N ALA A 36 22.90 -39.73 -1.62
CA ALA A 36 21.76 -40.24 -0.83
C ALA A 36 21.35 -39.49 0.46
N ASP A 37 20.08 -39.10 0.57
CA ASP A 37 19.03 -40.04 0.98
C ASP A 37 17.65 -39.34 0.93
N SER A 38 16.59 -40.11 0.76
CA SER A 38 15.20 -39.70 0.79
C SER A 38 14.40 -40.83 1.43
N PRO A 39 13.13 -40.57 1.75
CA PRO A 39 12.57 -40.18 3.05
C PRO A 39 12.23 -41.41 3.93
N PRO A 40 11.51 -41.24 5.05
CA PRO A 40 10.11 -41.68 5.01
C PRO A 40 9.09 -40.78 5.76
N PRO A 41 7.78 -40.96 5.46
CA PRO A 41 6.64 -40.35 6.16
C PRO A 41 6.28 -41.15 7.43
N THR A 42 5.10 -40.89 8.04
CA THR A 42 4.43 -41.62 9.19
C THR A 42 4.34 -40.67 10.41
N THR A 43 3.22 -40.39 11.09
CA THR A 43 1.81 -40.84 11.11
C THR A 43 1.00 -39.89 12.02
N GLU A 44 -0.33 -39.95 11.89
CA GLU A 44 -1.39 -39.94 12.94
C GLU A 44 -1.26 -39.01 14.18
N GLY A 45 -2.31 -38.34 14.67
CA GLY A 45 -3.73 -38.50 14.44
C GLY A 45 -4.57 -37.72 15.46
N THR A 46 -5.88 -38.01 15.40
CA THR A 46 -6.83 -37.96 16.54
C THR A 46 -7.50 -36.61 16.89
N ARG A 47 -8.65 -36.35 16.26
CA ARG A 47 -9.88 -35.85 16.94
C ARG A 47 -10.33 -36.92 17.97
N PRO A 48 -11.02 -36.64 19.10
CA PRO A 48 -12.32 -35.91 19.13
C PRO A 48 -12.69 -35.25 20.50
N SER A 49 -13.98 -34.89 20.62
CA SER A 49 -14.79 -34.71 21.85
C SER A 49 -14.90 -33.30 22.44
N ARG A 50 -16.04 -32.62 22.24
CA ARG A 50 -17.26 -32.68 23.09
C ARG A 50 -17.00 -32.27 24.54
N ARG A 51 -17.44 -31.06 24.91
CA ARG A 51 -18.24 -30.92 26.13
C ARG A 51 -19.28 -29.81 25.97
N ARG A 52 -20.53 -30.26 25.94
CA ARG A 52 -21.73 -29.47 26.20
C ARG A 52 -21.69 -29.02 27.67
N SER A 53 -22.02 -27.77 27.91
CA SER A 53 -22.63 -27.33 29.17
C SER A 53 -23.90 -26.56 28.83
N ARG A 54 -25.01 -27.29 28.82
CA ARG A 54 -26.37 -26.76 29.01
C ARG A 54 -26.66 -26.80 30.50
N THR A 55 -27.06 -25.68 31.07
CA THR A 55 -28.01 -25.47 32.19
C THR A 55 -27.96 -23.95 32.44
N ARG A 56 -29.04 -23.20 32.62
CA ARG A 56 -30.33 -23.48 33.23
C ARG A 56 -31.31 -22.39 32.74
N ALA A 57 -32.52 -22.82 32.38
CA ALA A 57 -33.65 -21.93 32.18
C ALA A 57 -34.20 -21.50 33.54
N GLU A 58 -34.44 -20.20 33.69
CA GLU A 58 -35.36 -19.67 34.69
C GLU A 58 -36.32 -18.73 33.96
N ALA A 59 -37.61 -18.97 34.15
CA ALA A 59 -38.73 -18.27 33.54
C ALA A 59 -39.64 -17.76 34.69
N PRO A 60 -40.69 -16.99 34.42
CA PRO A 60 -40.69 -15.52 34.43
C PRO A 60 -41.70 -14.94 35.43
N ALA A 61 -41.57 -13.65 35.79
CA ALA A 61 -42.67 -12.73 36.16
C ALA A 61 -42.10 -11.41 36.71
N PRO A 62 -42.89 -10.31 36.81
CA PRO A 62 -43.87 -9.78 35.86
C PRO A 62 -43.49 -8.35 35.38
N ALA A 63 -44.16 -7.89 34.33
CA ALA A 63 -43.97 -6.57 33.72
C ALA A 63 -44.33 -5.40 34.65
N PRO A 64 -43.50 -4.35 34.75
CA PRO A 64 -43.96 -3.03 35.14
C PRO A 64 -44.46 -2.24 33.91
N THR A 65 -45.63 -1.66 34.11
CA THR A 65 -46.43 -0.76 33.29
C THR A 65 -45.61 0.31 32.54
N PRO A 66 -45.98 0.69 31.29
CA PRO A 66 -45.31 1.76 30.55
C PRO A 66 -45.60 3.13 31.17
N THR A 67 -44.58 3.77 31.71
CA THR A 67 -44.59 5.20 32.03
C THR A 67 -44.43 6.01 30.74
N PRO A 68 -45.26 7.04 30.49
CA PRO A 68 -45.17 7.88 29.30
C PRO A 68 -43.84 8.66 29.26
N ALA A 69 -43.23 8.67 28.07
CA ALA A 69 -41.97 9.35 27.77
C ALA A 69 -42.08 10.87 27.98
N PRO A 70 -41.13 11.51 28.69
CA PRO A 70 -40.94 12.94 28.59
C PRO A 70 -40.39 13.29 27.19
N PRO A 71 -40.75 14.47 26.65
CA PRO A 71 -40.35 14.89 25.31
C PRO A 71 -38.83 14.99 25.18
N SER A 72 -38.33 14.52 24.03
CA SER A 72 -36.95 14.59 23.58
C SER A 72 -36.34 15.96 23.87
N ALA A 73 -35.41 16.00 24.82
CA ALA A 73 -34.45 17.08 24.87
C ALA A 73 -33.65 17.06 23.56
N PRO A 74 -33.40 18.21 22.92
CA PRO A 74 -32.57 18.28 21.72
C PRO A 74 -31.22 17.64 22.02
N ALA A 75 -30.82 16.72 21.14
CA ALA A 75 -29.49 16.13 21.15
C ALA A 75 -28.46 17.25 21.32
N GLU A 76 -27.67 17.14 22.38
CA GLU A 76 -26.45 17.89 22.57
C GLU A 76 -25.57 17.60 21.34
N GLU A 77 -25.62 18.53 20.39
CA GLU A 77 -24.83 18.56 19.18
C GLU A 77 -23.37 18.56 19.63
N ALA A 78 -22.76 17.37 19.60
CA ALA A 78 -21.33 17.22 19.70
C ALA A 78 -20.70 18.27 18.78
N PRO A 79 -19.73 19.07 19.26
CA PRO A 79 -19.21 20.16 18.45
C PRO A 79 -18.58 19.56 17.21
N ALA A 80 -19.27 19.70 16.07
CA ALA A 80 -18.65 19.52 14.77
C ALA A 80 -17.38 20.38 14.80
N PRO A 81 -16.19 19.82 14.49
CA PRO A 81 -14.98 20.61 14.46
C PRO A 81 -15.22 21.75 13.47
N ARG A 82 -15.25 22.97 14.02
CA ARG A 82 -15.47 24.19 13.26
C ARG A 82 -14.41 24.26 12.15
N PRO A 83 -14.78 24.51 10.89
CA PRO A 83 -13.80 24.70 9.82
C PRO A 83 -13.03 25.98 10.12
N THR A 84 -11.81 25.84 10.65
CA THR A 84 -10.92 26.97 10.87
C THR A 84 -10.17 27.27 9.58
N SER A 85 -10.62 28.35 8.93
CA SER A 85 -9.75 29.37 8.30
C SER A 85 -9.01 29.03 7.00
N ARG A 86 -9.55 29.61 5.90
CA ARG A 86 -8.87 30.36 4.81
C ARG A 86 -7.79 29.68 3.95
N THR A 87 -7.40 28.45 4.24
CA THR A 87 -6.49 27.63 3.43
C THR A 87 -7.03 26.20 3.52
N GLY A 88 -7.32 25.54 2.38
CA GLY A 88 -8.10 24.29 2.29
C GLY A 88 -7.77 23.19 3.32
N SER A 89 -8.70 22.23 3.48
CA SER A 89 -8.56 21.14 4.45
C SER A 89 -7.26 20.35 4.24
N GLU A 90 -6.72 19.71 5.28
CA GLU A 90 -5.48 18.92 5.13
C GLU A 90 -5.59 17.87 4.03
N PRO A 91 -6.70 17.11 3.90
CA PRO A 91 -6.88 16.18 2.78
C PRO A 91 -6.84 16.88 1.41
N GLU A 92 -7.35 18.11 1.31
CA GLU A 92 -7.31 18.88 0.06
C GLU A 92 -5.89 19.32 -0.30
N ARG A 93 -5.07 19.70 0.69
CA ARG A 93 -3.65 20.03 0.48
C ARG A 93 -2.86 18.80 0.06
N ILE A 94 -3.04 17.69 0.78
CA ILE A 94 -2.41 16.41 0.45
C ILE A 94 -2.82 15.94 -0.95
N ARG A 95 -4.09 16.10 -1.33
CA ARG A 95 -4.58 15.76 -2.67
C ARG A 95 -3.87 16.57 -3.73
N LYS A 96 -3.70 17.88 -3.51
CA LYS A 96 -2.99 18.77 -4.45
C LYS A 96 -1.52 18.36 -4.59
N ASP A 97 -0.84 18.10 -3.49
CA ASP A 97 0.56 17.68 -3.50
C ASP A 97 0.74 16.30 -4.14
N ALA A 98 -0.20 15.37 -3.89
CA ALA A 98 -0.24 14.07 -4.55
C ALA A 98 -0.45 14.18 -6.05
N HIS A 99 -1.32 15.09 -6.50
CA HIS A 99 -1.52 15.35 -7.92
C HIS A 99 -0.24 15.86 -8.57
N ALA A 100 0.42 16.84 -7.94
CA ALA A 100 1.69 17.37 -8.44
C ALA A 100 2.78 16.30 -8.47
N LEU A 101 2.89 15.46 -7.44
CA LEU A 101 3.84 14.35 -7.38
C LEU A 101 3.60 13.34 -8.50
N VAL A 102 2.35 12.91 -8.70
CA VAL A 102 1.99 11.96 -9.75
C VAL A 102 2.25 12.56 -11.13
N ASP A 103 1.85 13.81 -11.38
CA ASP A 103 2.10 14.50 -12.65
C ASP A 103 3.60 14.58 -12.96
N SER A 104 4.44 14.89 -11.97
CA SER A 104 5.90 14.88 -12.14
C SER A 104 6.43 13.49 -12.47
N LEU A 105 5.93 12.43 -11.84
CA LEU A 105 6.32 11.04 -12.15
C LEU A 105 5.89 10.64 -13.57
N LEU A 106 4.68 11.01 -13.99
CA LEU A 106 4.17 10.72 -15.34
C LEU A 106 4.93 11.49 -16.42
N ALA A 107 5.33 12.73 -16.13
CA ALA A 107 6.18 13.54 -16.99
C ALA A 107 7.66 13.10 -17.02
N GLY A 108 8.06 12.16 -16.14
CA GLY A 108 9.45 11.74 -15.98
C GLY A 108 10.35 12.74 -15.26
N ASP A 109 9.78 13.79 -14.64
CA ASP A 109 10.51 14.76 -13.81
C ASP A 109 10.69 14.24 -12.37
N VAL A 110 11.60 13.30 -12.23
CA VAL A 110 11.93 12.67 -10.95
C VAL A 110 12.61 13.64 -9.99
N ARG A 111 13.34 14.64 -10.50
CA ARG A 111 14.04 15.63 -9.67
C ARG A 111 13.05 16.60 -9.04
N GLY A 112 12.03 17.03 -9.78
CA GLY A 112 10.93 17.86 -9.26
C GLY A 112 10.15 17.18 -8.13
N CYS A 113 10.12 15.85 -8.09
CA CYS A 113 9.42 15.09 -7.05
C CYS A 113 10.02 15.27 -5.65
N VAL A 114 11.34 15.49 -5.54
CA VAL A 114 12.07 15.46 -4.25
C VAL A 114 11.51 16.45 -3.23
N GLY A 115 11.02 17.61 -3.68
CA GLY A 115 10.44 18.63 -2.80
C GLY A 115 9.17 18.17 -2.07
N TYR A 116 8.48 17.14 -2.56
CA TYR A 116 7.27 16.59 -1.94
C TYR A 116 7.56 15.45 -0.97
N LEU A 117 8.82 14.99 -0.87
CA LEU A 117 9.17 13.78 -0.15
C LEU A 117 9.77 14.07 1.23
N ALA A 118 9.47 13.20 2.17
CA ALA A 118 10.17 13.09 3.43
C ALA A 118 11.06 11.86 3.41
N PHE A 119 12.32 12.05 3.82
CA PHE A 119 13.26 10.96 4.03
C PHE A 119 13.27 10.55 5.50
N PRO A 120 13.45 9.26 5.83
CA PRO A 120 13.61 8.12 4.92
C PRO A 120 12.34 7.82 4.11
N PHE A 121 12.51 7.52 2.83
CA PHE A 121 11.43 7.25 1.87
C PHE A 121 11.37 5.77 1.52
N GLN A 122 10.17 5.18 1.55
CA GLN A 122 9.94 3.80 1.12
C GLN A 122 9.36 3.76 -0.29
N LEU A 123 10.11 3.19 -1.23
CA LEU A 123 9.60 2.86 -2.55
C LEU A 123 9.44 1.34 -2.64
N GLU A 124 8.20 0.87 -2.69
CA GLU A 124 7.88 -0.56 -2.73
C GLU A 124 8.53 -1.34 -1.57
N GLU A 125 9.52 -2.17 -1.89
CA GLU A 125 10.26 -3.02 -0.95
C GLU A 125 11.57 -2.37 -0.48
N ARG A 126 11.95 -1.22 -1.05
CA ARG A 126 13.25 -0.60 -0.81
C ARG A 126 13.12 0.73 -0.09
N ARG A 127 13.89 0.87 0.99
CA ARG A 127 14.06 2.12 1.73
C ARG A 127 15.21 2.94 1.15
N PHE A 128 15.01 4.24 1.10
CA PHE A 128 15.98 5.24 0.67
C PHE A 128 16.12 6.29 1.76
N ASP A 129 17.33 6.44 2.30
CA ASP A 129 17.59 7.44 3.35
C ASP A 129 17.96 8.83 2.78
N ALA A 130 18.21 8.92 1.47
CA ALA A 130 18.61 10.13 0.76
C ALA A 130 17.94 10.25 -0.62
N PRO A 131 17.82 11.46 -1.18
CA PRO A 131 17.15 11.69 -2.46
C PRO A 131 17.92 11.16 -3.67
N GLU A 132 19.24 11.27 -3.72
CA GLU A 132 20.06 10.85 -4.87
C GLU A 132 19.84 9.38 -5.28
N PRO A 133 19.91 8.38 -4.37
CA PRO A 133 19.69 6.99 -4.74
C PRO A 133 18.24 6.70 -5.16
N LEU A 134 17.26 7.43 -4.60
CA LEU A 134 15.85 7.31 -4.99
C LEU A 134 15.66 7.81 -6.42
N VAL A 135 16.15 9.02 -6.71
CA VAL A 135 16.06 9.62 -8.05
C VAL A 135 16.72 8.73 -9.10
N ALA A 136 17.91 8.19 -8.82
CA ALA A 136 18.58 7.28 -9.74
C ALA A 136 17.76 6.00 -10.00
N THR A 137 17.05 5.50 -8.98
CA THR A 137 16.17 4.33 -9.11
C THR A 137 14.95 4.65 -9.97
N TRP A 138 14.22 5.73 -9.67
CA TRP A 138 13.05 6.12 -10.45
C TRP A 138 13.40 6.50 -11.90
N VAL A 139 14.51 7.21 -12.16
CA VAL A 139 14.95 7.50 -13.53
C VAL A 139 15.16 6.18 -14.30
N LYS A 140 15.79 5.19 -13.68
CA LYS A 140 16.00 3.87 -14.30
C LYS A 140 14.68 3.14 -14.55
N GLU A 141 13.75 3.17 -13.60
CA GLU A 141 12.48 2.48 -13.70
C GLU A 141 11.53 3.12 -14.72
N LEU A 142 11.49 4.45 -14.77
CA LEU A 142 10.58 5.20 -15.65
C LEU A 142 11.07 5.26 -17.09
N ARG A 143 12.40 5.24 -17.35
CA ARG A 143 12.95 5.33 -18.72
C ARG A 143 12.40 4.27 -19.69
N ASN A 144 12.08 3.07 -19.19
CA ASN A 144 11.59 1.97 -20.02
C ASN A 144 10.06 1.82 -19.95
N LYS A 145 9.35 2.73 -19.27
CA LYS A 145 7.90 2.67 -19.09
C LYS A 145 7.25 3.73 -19.97
N ARG A 146 6.14 3.37 -20.61
CA ARG A 146 5.29 4.30 -21.37
C ARG A 146 4.36 5.06 -20.44
N THR A 147 4.92 5.97 -19.64
CA THR A 147 4.13 6.83 -18.73
C THR A 147 3.18 7.75 -19.49
N ASP A 148 3.45 8.02 -20.77
CA ASP A 148 2.58 8.74 -21.70
C ASP A 148 1.21 8.07 -21.90
N LEU A 149 1.12 6.75 -21.69
CA LEU A 149 -0.13 6.00 -21.80
C LEU A 149 -0.91 5.95 -20.49
N VAL A 150 -0.32 6.42 -19.39
CA VAL A 150 -0.93 6.33 -18.07
C VAL A 150 -1.78 7.57 -17.84
N THR A 151 -3.08 7.37 -17.65
CA THR A 151 -4.04 8.41 -17.28
C THR A 151 -4.31 8.38 -15.78
N LEU A 152 -4.18 9.52 -15.10
CA LEU A 152 -4.66 9.71 -13.73
C LEU A 152 -6.16 10.04 -13.76
N TYR A 153 -6.98 9.16 -13.19
CA TYR A 153 -8.44 9.36 -13.14
C TYR A 153 -8.89 10.14 -11.91
N ASP A 154 -8.36 9.78 -10.74
CA ASP A 154 -8.74 10.39 -9.46
C ASP A 154 -7.64 10.16 -8.41
N ILE A 155 -7.64 11.00 -7.38
CA ILE A 155 -6.85 10.82 -6.16
C ILE A 155 -7.78 10.94 -4.96
N GLU A 156 -8.02 9.80 -4.30
CA GLU A 156 -8.76 9.76 -3.05
C GLU A 156 -7.79 9.93 -1.88
N VAL A 157 -8.05 10.90 -1.01
CA VAL A 157 -7.25 11.11 0.21
C VAL A 157 -8.06 10.76 1.42
N LEU A 158 -7.49 9.91 2.27
CA LEU A 158 -8.16 9.38 3.44
C LEU A 158 -7.17 9.09 4.58
N PRO A 159 -7.60 9.17 5.86
CA PRO A 159 -6.79 8.75 6.98
C PRO A 159 -6.38 7.28 6.83
N TYR A 160 -5.17 6.93 7.28
CA TYR A 160 -4.64 5.56 7.13
C TYR A 160 -5.56 4.48 7.70
N ALA A 161 -6.25 4.75 8.81
CA ALA A 161 -7.23 3.82 9.38
C ALA A 161 -8.43 3.55 8.46
N GLU A 162 -8.84 4.53 7.65
CA GLU A 162 -9.91 4.36 6.67
C GLU A 162 -9.43 3.60 5.43
N LEU A 163 -8.14 3.71 5.09
CA LEU A 163 -7.52 2.96 3.99
C LEU A 163 -7.60 1.48 4.29
N GLU A 164 -7.24 1.11 5.52
CA GLU A 164 -7.29 -0.28 5.98
C GLU A 164 -8.71 -0.86 5.95
N ARG A 165 -9.72 -0.01 6.19
CA ARG A 165 -11.14 -0.42 6.14
C ARG A 165 -11.65 -0.57 4.71
N LYS A 166 -11.26 0.33 3.79
CA LYS A 166 -11.77 0.37 2.42
C LYS A 166 -11.02 -0.58 1.48
N TYR A 167 -9.69 -0.60 1.57
CA TYR A 167 -8.79 -1.34 0.67
C TYR A 167 -8.16 -2.57 1.33
N GLY A 168 -8.41 -2.78 2.62
CA GLY A 168 -7.79 -3.85 3.39
C GLY A 168 -6.41 -3.45 3.91
N LYS A 169 -5.75 -4.39 4.61
CA LYS A 169 -4.43 -4.12 5.17
C LYS A 169 -3.43 -3.86 4.04
N PRO A 170 -2.72 -2.73 4.05
CA PRO A 170 -1.67 -2.51 3.08
C PRO A 170 -0.57 -3.56 3.28
N PRO A 171 0.22 -3.82 2.23
CA PRO A 171 1.36 -4.72 2.32
C PRO A 171 2.21 -4.42 3.56
N ALA A 172 2.64 -5.46 4.30
CA ALA A 172 3.36 -5.31 5.58
C ALA A 172 4.59 -4.37 5.49
N ARG A 173 5.15 -4.25 4.29
CA ARG A 173 6.22 -3.32 3.91
C ARG A 173 5.88 -1.84 4.14
N LEU A 174 4.63 -1.42 4.05
CA LEU A 174 4.19 -0.05 4.36
C LEU A 174 3.92 0.15 5.86
N GLY A 175 3.30 -0.85 6.51
CA GLY A 175 2.93 -0.77 7.94
C GLY A 175 4.12 -0.75 8.90
N ALA A 176 5.28 -1.30 8.51
CA ALA A 176 6.49 -1.29 9.35
C ALA A 176 7.15 0.09 9.49
N ILE A 177 6.73 1.07 8.70
CA ILE A 177 7.44 2.35 8.53
C ILE A 177 6.72 3.51 9.21
N ILE A 178 5.45 3.31 9.57
CA ILE A 178 4.65 4.31 10.26
C ILE A 178 5.15 4.42 11.71
N PRO A 179 5.76 5.55 12.11
CA PRO A 179 6.15 5.74 13.50
C PRO A 179 4.90 5.77 14.38
N ARG A 180 5.01 5.21 15.59
CA ARG A 180 3.89 5.18 16.53
C ARG A 180 3.47 6.60 16.89
N GLY A 181 2.16 6.86 16.85
CA GLY A 181 1.60 8.17 17.19
C GLY A 181 1.74 9.22 16.09
N THR A 182 2.20 8.86 14.89
CA THR A 182 2.21 9.77 13.74
C THR A 182 0.88 9.69 13.00
N GLU A 183 0.28 10.84 12.74
CA GLU A 183 -0.87 10.93 11.85
C GLU A 183 -0.43 10.69 10.40
N VAL A 184 -1.11 9.76 9.74
CA VAL A 184 -0.81 9.35 8.38
C VAL A 184 -2.06 9.44 7.54
N TYR A 185 -1.93 10.13 6.40
CA TYR A 185 -2.91 10.09 5.32
C TYR A 185 -2.39 9.23 4.19
N ALA A 186 -3.31 8.54 3.53
CA ALA A 186 -3.05 7.83 2.30
C ALA A 186 -3.73 8.57 1.15
N ALA A 187 -2.98 8.85 0.10
CA ALA A 187 -3.50 9.27 -1.19
C ALA A 187 -3.49 8.06 -2.12
N VAL A 188 -4.66 7.64 -2.57
CA VAL A 188 -4.85 6.51 -3.50
C VAL A 188 -5.15 7.08 -4.88
N ALA A 189 -4.14 7.05 -5.75
CA ALA A 189 -4.24 7.48 -7.12
C ALA A 189 -4.72 6.34 -8.01
N ASN A 190 -5.74 6.59 -8.83
CA ASN A 190 -6.19 5.66 -9.86
C ASN A 190 -5.45 5.95 -11.18
N LEU A 191 -4.42 5.16 -11.44
CA LEU A 191 -3.59 5.20 -12.65
C LEU A 191 -4.10 4.17 -13.64
N SER A 192 -4.89 4.59 -14.61
CA SER A 192 -5.40 3.71 -15.69
C SER A 192 -6.16 2.46 -15.20
N GLY A 193 -6.84 2.55 -14.06
CA GLY A 193 -7.54 1.43 -13.43
C GLY A 193 -6.74 0.70 -12.35
N HIS A 194 -5.49 1.10 -12.09
CA HIS A 194 -4.63 0.55 -11.06
C HIS A 194 -4.43 1.53 -9.90
N ALA A 195 -4.43 1.01 -8.67
CA ALA A 195 -4.29 1.84 -7.48
C ALA A 195 -2.81 2.00 -7.11
N ALA A 196 -2.32 3.23 -7.16
CA ALA A 196 -1.05 3.62 -6.55
C ALA A 196 -1.33 4.31 -5.21
N VAL A 197 -0.68 3.86 -4.14
CA VAL A 197 -0.84 4.38 -2.78
C VAL A 197 0.39 5.17 -2.38
N ILE A 198 0.17 6.42 -1.99
CA ILE A 198 1.19 7.32 -1.45
C ILE A 198 0.84 7.63 -0.01
N LEU A 199 1.78 7.42 0.91
CA LEU A 199 1.59 7.74 2.32
C LEU A 199 2.24 9.08 2.69
N TYR A 200 1.48 9.90 3.39
CA TYR A 200 1.86 11.23 3.86
C TYR A 200 1.95 11.26 5.37
N ARG A 201 2.96 11.98 5.88
CA ARG A 201 3.09 12.31 7.29
C ARG A 201 3.35 13.81 7.45
N GLN A 202 3.02 14.34 8.61
CA GLN A 202 3.38 15.71 8.96
C GLN A 202 4.88 15.80 9.29
N THR A 203 5.55 16.81 8.75
CA THR A 203 6.93 17.22 9.07
C THR A 203 6.97 18.71 9.40
N ASP A 204 8.15 19.22 9.77
CA ASP A 204 8.35 20.66 10.01
C ASP A 204 8.04 21.53 8.78
N GLU A 205 8.14 20.95 7.58
CA GLU A 205 7.84 21.61 6.29
C GLU A 205 6.40 21.40 5.81
N GLY A 206 5.56 20.73 6.60
CA GLY A 206 4.17 20.39 6.25
C GLY A 206 3.98 18.91 5.92
N TRP A 207 2.93 18.60 5.16
CA TRP A 207 2.63 17.22 4.77
C TRP A 207 3.58 16.78 3.64
N LYS A 208 4.27 15.67 3.84
CA LYS A 208 5.24 15.12 2.87
C LYS A 208 5.03 13.64 2.67
N ALA A 209 5.23 13.19 1.44
CA ALA A 209 5.15 11.78 1.08
C ALA A 209 6.37 11.03 1.61
N PHE A 210 6.18 9.94 2.35
CA PHE A 210 7.28 9.11 2.87
C PHE A 210 7.23 7.67 2.37
N ALA A 211 6.17 7.28 1.66
CA ALA A 211 6.11 5.98 1.02
C ALA A 211 5.27 6.00 -0.27
N TYR A 212 5.60 5.12 -1.21
CA TYR A 212 4.88 4.89 -2.46
C TYR A 212 4.82 3.39 -2.78
N THR A 213 3.67 2.91 -3.26
CA THR A 213 3.49 1.56 -3.86
C THR A 213 2.45 1.59 -4.98
N ASP A 214 2.62 0.79 -6.05
CA ASP A 214 1.65 0.58 -7.15
C ASP A 214 1.59 -0.87 -7.68
#